data_AF-A0A4Q0PF93-F1
#
_entry.id   AF-A0A4Q0PF93-F1
#
_cell.length_a   1.000
_cell.length_b   1.000
_cell.length_c   1.000
_cell.angle_alpha   90.00
_cell.angle_beta   90.00
_cell.angle_gamma   90.00
#
_symmetry.space_group_name_H-M   'P 1'
#
loop_
_entity.id
_entity.type
_entity.pdbx_description
1 polymer ?
#
loop_
_entity_poly.entity_id
_entity_poly.type
_entity_poly.pdbx_seq_one_letter_code
_entity_poly.pdbx_strand_id
1 'polypeptide(L)'
;MHFVRYMEEEHTYLDHQFFTRHAQQNYPITPMLYHYDYAEFSSSHDMLWAQVQAMYWLIHYLRDVLKTLNPHSEAVYLPQKHHMMLWSGSKTALVELIYALYASQYLNHGLSDLSTIVASFEDFFNVKLDVVYKTYVEIKARKGSRTKFLEKLILKLEYNMRQDET
;
A
#
# COMPACT_ATOMS: atom_id res chain seq x y z
N MET A 1 11.19 -19.20 6.69
CA MET A 1 11.61 -17.80 6.39
C MET A 1 11.34 -17.52 4.93
N HIS A 2 10.74 -16.37 4.58
CA HIS A 2 10.42 -16.01 3.20
C HIS A 2 11.61 -15.26 2.56
N PHE A 3 12.40 -15.95 1.74
CA PHE A 3 13.56 -15.39 1.01
C PHE A 3 13.24 -14.09 0.24
N VAL A 4 12.05 -14.01 -0.37
CA VAL A 4 11.60 -12.79 -1.07
C VAL A 4 11.57 -11.58 -0.13
N ARG A 5 10.99 -11.73 1.07
CA ARG A 5 10.93 -10.65 2.07
C ARG A 5 12.32 -10.22 2.54
N TYR A 6 13.23 -11.20 2.70
CA TYR A 6 14.62 -10.92 3.03
C TYR A 6 15.29 -10.03 1.98
N MET A 7 15.06 -10.33 0.70
CA MET A 7 15.60 -9.56 -0.43
C MET A 7 14.94 -8.19 -0.60
N GLU A 8 13.62 -8.09 -0.41
CA GLU A 8 12.87 -6.83 -0.51
C GLU A 8 13.23 -5.84 0.61
N GLU A 9 13.58 -6.34 1.80
CA GLU A 9 13.99 -5.53 2.95
C GLU A 9 15.52 -5.23 2.96
N GLU A 10 16.24 -5.57 1.88
CA GLU A 10 17.70 -5.33 1.69
C GLU A 10 18.59 -5.84 2.84
N HIS A 11 18.19 -6.94 3.47
CA HIS A 11 18.97 -7.56 4.54
C HIS A 11 20.23 -8.24 4.00
N THR A 12 21.28 -8.30 4.84
CA THR A 12 22.57 -8.93 4.49
C THR A 12 23.00 -10.07 5.43
N TYR A 13 22.26 -10.29 6.52
CA TYR A 13 22.65 -11.21 7.60
C TYR A 13 22.60 -12.70 7.24
N LEU A 14 21.96 -13.08 6.12
CA LEU A 14 21.92 -14.44 5.59
C LEU A 14 22.61 -14.56 4.22
N ASP A 15 23.32 -13.53 3.76
CA ASP A 15 23.92 -13.52 2.42
C ASP A 15 24.87 -14.70 2.22
N HIS A 16 25.68 -15.00 3.24
CA HIS A 16 26.56 -16.16 3.21
C HIS A 16 25.77 -17.46 3.04
N GLN A 17 24.58 -17.58 3.62
CA GLN A 17 23.76 -18.80 3.51
C GLN A 17 23.04 -18.90 2.16
N PHE A 18 22.56 -17.78 1.62
CA PHE A 18 21.80 -17.76 0.36
C PHE A 18 22.71 -17.78 -0.88
N PHE A 19 23.86 -17.09 -0.82
CA PHE A 19 24.68 -16.81 -2.00
C PHE A 19 26.04 -17.51 -2.02
N THR A 20 26.39 -18.31 -1.01
CA THR A 20 27.63 -19.13 -1.05
C THR A 20 27.33 -20.62 -1.09
N ARG A 21 27.99 -21.34 -2.01
CA ARG A 21 27.78 -22.78 -2.24
C ARG A 21 28.12 -23.66 -1.04
N HIS A 22 29.16 -23.30 -0.28
CA HIS A 22 29.61 -24.10 0.87
C HIS A 22 28.56 -24.15 1.99
N ALA A 23 27.68 -23.16 2.09
CA ALA A 23 26.56 -23.16 3.02
C ALA A 23 25.36 -24.00 2.53
N GLN A 24 25.31 -24.36 1.23
CA GLN A 24 24.16 -25.03 0.61
C GLN A 24 24.20 -26.56 0.68
N GLN A 25 25.16 -27.18 1.41
CA GLN A 25 25.34 -28.64 1.45
C GLN A 25 24.10 -29.43 1.91
N ASN A 26 23.12 -28.78 2.55
CA ASN A 26 21.90 -29.41 3.08
C ASN A 26 20.60 -28.98 2.39
N TYR A 27 20.64 -28.15 1.35
CA TYR A 27 19.40 -27.76 0.67
C TYR A 27 19.08 -28.76 -0.46
N PRO A 28 17.86 -29.33 -0.49
CA PRO A 28 17.47 -30.20 -1.58
C PRO A 28 17.57 -29.39 -2.87
N ILE A 29 18.48 -29.82 -3.76
CA ILE A 29 18.52 -29.37 -5.15
C ILE A 29 17.16 -29.76 -5.72
N THR A 30 16.22 -28.84 -5.68
CA THR A 30 14.94 -29.05 -6.36
C THR A 30 15.30 -29.03 -7.84
N PRO A 31 15.08 -30.12 -8.59
CA PRO A 31 15.53 -30.24 -9.96
C PRO A 31 14.59 -29.42 -10.85
N MET A 32 14.66 -28.10 -10.74
CA MET A 32 13.90 -27.18 -11.57
C MET A 32 14.78 -26.78 -12.76
N LEU A 33 14.81 -27.64 -13.77
CA LEU A 33 15.08 -27.47 -15.21
C LEU A 33 16.27 -26.60 -15.72
N TYR A 34 16.95 -25.84 -14.88
CA TYR A 34 18.03 -24.93 -15.25
C TYR A 34 19.32 -25.48 -14.67
N HIS A 35 20.06 -26.18 -15.52
CA HIS A 35 21.45 -26.47 -15.24
C HIS A 35 22.14 -25.15 -14.89
N TYR A 36 22.93 -25.11 -13.82
CA TYR A 36 23.78 -23.95 -13.54
C TYR A 36 24.78 -23.84 -14.69
N ASP A 37 24.50 -23.00 -15.69
CA ASP A 37 25.37 -22.81 -16.85
C ASP A 37 26.80 -22.40 -16.43
N TYR A 38 26.93 -21.79 -15.25
CA TYR A 38 28.20 -21.46 -14.62
C TYR A 38 28.24 -21.95 -13.17
N ALA A 39 28.59 -23.23 -13.01
CA ALA A 39 28.77 -23.87 -11.72
C ALA A 39 29.93 -23.31 -10.85
N GLU A 40 30.52 -22.17 -11.20
CA GLU A 40 31.48 -21.44 -10.33
C GLU A 40 30.98 -20.05 -9.94
N PHE A 41 29.92 -19.57 -10.60
CA PHE A 41 29.36 -18.22 -10.43
C PHE A 41 27.92 -18.25 -9.88
N SER A 42 27.14 -19.24 -10.30
CA SER A 42 25.78 -19.63 -9.87
C SER A 42 25.50 -19.79 -8.37
N SER A 43 24.40 -19.32 -7.79
CA SER A 43 23.79 -19.91 -6.59
C SER A 43 22.32 -20.32 -6.85
N SER A 44 21.68 -21.09 -5.96
CA SER A 44 20.24 -21.35 -6.17
C SER A 44 19.39 -20.09 -5.95
N HIS A 45 19.86 -19.18 -5.10
CA HIS A 45 19.11 -18.00 -4.66
C HIS A 45 19.36 -16.77 -5.54
N ASP A 46 20.51 -16.64 -6.19
CA ASP A 46 20.73 -15.58 -7.18
C ASP A 46 19.79 -15.74 -8.39
N MET A 47 19.61 -16.98 -8.88
CA MET A 47 18.71 -17.31 -9.97
C MET A 47 17.25 -17.18 -9.53
N LEU A 48 16.92 -17.61 -8.31
CA LEU A 48 15.57 -17.41 -7.75
C LEU A 48 15.23 -15.92 -7.67
N TRP A 49 16.15 -15.08 -7.18
CA TRP A 49 15.93 -13.64 -7.11
C TRP A 49 15.82 -13.00 -8.50
N ALA A 50 16.70 -13.38 -9.43
CA ALA A 50 16.64 -12.92 -10.81
C ALA A 50 15.29 -13.27 -11.47
N GLN A 51 14.75 -14.46 -11.22
CA GLN A 51 13.43 -14.86 -11.70
C GLN A 51 12.30 -14.03 -11.10
N VAL A 52 12.34 -13.78 -9.78
CA VAL A 52 11.36 -12.91 -9.10
C VAL A 52 11.39 -11.50 -9.71
N GLN A 53 12.58 -10.92 -9.89
CA GLN A 53 12.75 -9.61 -10.51
C GLN A 53 12.28 -9.58 -11.97
N ALA A 54 12.61 -10.61 -12.75
CA ALA A 54 12.16 -10.73 -14.14
C ALA A 54 10.63 -10.83 -14.24
N MET A 55 9.99 -11.61 -13.36
CA MET A 55 8.52 -11.69 -13.30
C MET A 55 7.90 -10.35 -12.90
N TYR A 56 8.50 -9.64 -11.94
CA TYR A 56 8.05 -8.31 -11.55
C TYR A 56 8.10 -7.30 -12.71
N TRP A 57 9.21 -7.26 -13.45
CA TRP A 57 9.34 -6.43 -14.64
C TRP A 57 8.38 -6.84 -15.75
N LEU A 58 8.18 -8.14 -15.97
CA LEU A 58 7.22 -8.64 -16.95
C LEU A 58 5.80 -8.20 -16.61
N ILE A 59 5.39 -8.29 -15.34
CA ILE A 59 4.08 -7.83 -14.88
C ILE A 59 3.90 -6.34 -15.17
N HIS A 60 4.91 -5.51 -14.88
CA HIS A 60 4.85 -4.07 -15.17
C HIS A 60 4.78 -3.78 -16.66
N TYR A 61 5.61 -4.44 -17.46
CA TYR A 61 5.59 -4.30 -18.91
C TYR A 61 4.21 -4.66 -19.49
N LEU A 62 3.65 -5.81 -19.08
CA LEU A 62 2.33 -6.24 -19.53
C LEU A 62 1.23 -5.25 -19.09
N ARG A 63 1.32 -4.69 -17.88
CA ARG A 63 0.39 -3.64 -17.42
C ARG A 63 0.45 -2.40 -18.30
N ASP A 64 1.64 -1.94 -18.67
CA ASP A 64 1.79 -0.75 -19.50
C ASP A 64 1.37 -1.00 -20.96
N VAL A 65 1.65 -2.18 -21.50
CA VAL A 65 1.12 -2.60 -22.81
C VAL A 65 -0.41 -2.68 -22.79
N LEU A 66 -1.02 -3.21 -21.73
CA LEU A 66 -2.48 -3.26 -21.63
C LEU A 66 -3.12 -1.87 -21.54
N LYS A 67 -2.50 -0.92 -20.82
CA LYS A 67 -2.96 0.48 -20.78
C LYS A 67 -2.91 1.15 -22.15
N THR A 68 -1.86 0.90 -22.93
CA THR A 68 -1.71 1.52 -24.27
C THR A 68 -2.68 0.94 -25.29
N LEU A 69 -2.95 -0.37 -25.22
CA LEU A 69 -3.86 -1.05 -26.15
C LEU A 69 -5.34 -0.77 -25.88
N ASN A 70 -5.72 -0.57 -24.61
CA ASN A 70 -7.09 -0.21 -24.24
C ASN A 70 -7.13 0.96 -23.24
N PRO A 71 -6.95 2.21 -23.72
CA PRO A 71 -7.01 3.39 -22.86
C PRO A 71 -8.38 3.63 -22.21
N HIS A 72 -9.43 2.90 -22.64
CA HIS A 72 -10.79 2.97 -22.09
C HIS A 72 -11.25 1.67 -21.39
N SER A 73 -10.43 0.60 -21.35
CA SER A 73 -10.83 -0.62 -20.61
C SER A 73 -10.36 -0.54 -19.16
N GLU A 74 -11.21 -0.02 -18.28
CA GLU A 74 -11.07 -0.17 -16.82
C GLU A 74 -11.33 -1.61 -16.31
N ALA A 75 -10.83 -2.62 -17.02
CA ALA A 75 -11.00 -4.02 -16.65
C ALA A 75 -9.77 -4.77 -17.21
N VAL A 76 -8.89 -5.42 -16.45
CA VAL A 76 -9.08 -6.18 -15.21
C VAL A 76 -7.73 -6.31 -14.50
N TYR A 77 -7.61 -5.76 -13.30
CA TYR A 77 -7.05 -6.38 -12.10
C TYR A 77 -7.52 -5.51 -10.95
N LEU A 78 -8.79 -5.69 -10.58
CA LEU A 78 -9.35 -5.03 -9.42
C LEU A 78 -8.87 -5.83 -8.19
N PRO A 79 -7.96 -5.32 -7.35
CA PRO A 79 -7.99 -5.74 -5.95
C PRO A 79 -9.40 -5.36 -5.50
N GLN A 80 -10.27 -6.33 -5.22
CA GLN A 80 -11.71 -6.16 -4.90
C GLN A 80 -12.15 -4.69 -5.00
N LYS A 81 -12.58 -4.20 -6.18
CA LYS A 81 -12.96 -2.78 -6.33
C LYS A 81 -14.05 -2.59 -5.28
N HIS A 82 -13.70 -1.96 -4.16
CA HIS A 82 -14.67 -1.68 -3.11
C HIS A 82 -15.83 -0.99 -3.82
N HIS A 83 -17.07 -1.34 -3.46
CA HIS A 83 -18.22 -0.64 -4.00
C HIS A 83 -17.94 0.86 -3.89
N MET A 84 -18.06 1.58 -5.00
CA MET A 84 -17.78 3.01 -5.04
C MET A 84 -18.54 3.67 -3.90
N MET A 85 -17.81 4.18 -2.90
CA MET A 85 -18.42 4.88 -1.79
C MET A 85 -18.55 6.33 -2.22
N LEU A 86 -19.73 6.92 -1.99
CA LEU A 86 -19.93 8.34 -2.25
C LEU A 86 -19.83 9.08 -0.93
N TRP A 87 -18.97 10.09 -0.87
CA TRP A 87 -18.94 10.97 0.30
C TRP A 87 -20.16 11.89 0.33
N SER A 88 -21.08 11.60 1.25
CA SER A 88 -22.29 12.41 1.46
C SER A 88 -22.11 13.54 2.47
N GLY A 89 -20.94 13.64 3.10
CA GLY A 89 -20.62 14.72 4.05
C GLY A 89 -20.14 15.99 3.34
N SER A 90 -19.80 17.03 4.12
CA SER A 90 -19.12 18.20 3.55
C SER A 90 -17.66 17.89 3.21
N LYS A 91 -17.11 18.53 2.18
CA LYS A 91 -15.67 18.41 1.86
C LYS A 91 -14.79 18.81 3.05
N THR A 92 -15.23 19.80 3.82
CA THR A 92 -14.54 20.23 5.04
C THR A 92 -14.45 19.14 6.11
N ALA A 93 -15.51 18.34 6.28
CA ALA A 93 -15.49 17.20 7.20
C ALA A 93 -14.53 16.11 6.72
N LEU A 94 -14.44 15.87 5.41
CA LEU A 94 -13.47 14.93 4.83
C LEU A 94 -12.04 15.41 5.03
N VAL A 95 -11.77 16.70 4.79
CA VAL A 95 -10.46 17.31 5.08
C VAL A 95 -10.10 17.20 6.55
N GLU A 96 -11.04 17.42 7.45
CA GLU A 96 -10.84 17.25 8.90
C GLU A 96 -10.41 15.81 9.26
N LEU A 97 -11.07 14.80 8.67
CA LEU A 97 -10.73 13.40 8.85
C LEU A 97 -9.35 13.05 8.28
N ILE A 98 -9.04 13.51 7.06
CA ILE A 98 -7.73 13.28 6.41
C ILE A 98 -6.60 13.82 7.28
N TYR A 99 -6.72 15.06 7.78
CA TYR A 99 -5.70 15.64 8.64
C TYR A 99 -5.58 14.95 9.99
N ALA A 100 -6.66 14.40 10.54
CA ALA A 100 -6.61 13.63 11.77
C ALA A 100 -5.84 12.30 11.58
N LEU A 101 -6.09 11.60 10.46
CA LEU A 101 -5.37 10.37 10.10
C LEU A 101 -3.91 10.64 9.75
N TYR A 102 -3.64 11.74 9.05
CA TYR A 102 -2.28 12.18 8.82
C TYR A 102 -1.58 12.49 10.15
N ALA A 103 -2.20 13.22 11.07
CA ALA A 103 -1.60 13.52 12.37
C ALA A 103 -1.38 12.27 13.25
N SER A 104 -2.21 11.23 13.11
CA SER A 104 -2.10 10.01 13.91
C SER A 104 -1.05 9.02 13.40
N GLN A 105 -0.58 9.17 12.14
CA GLN A 105 0.49 8.36 11.54
C GLN A 105 0.19 6.84 11.50
N TYR A 106 -1.07 6.44 11.63
CA TYR A 106 -1.47 5.02 11.56
C TYR A 106 -1.53 4.44 10.14
N LEU A 107 -1.47 5.29 9.10
CA LEU A 107 -1.48 4.85 7.70
C LEU A 107 -0.07 4.53 7.23
N ASN A 108 0.11 3.36 6.60
CA ASN A 108 1.39 2.87 6.06
C ASN A 108 2.58 3.07 7.01
N HIS A 109 2.41 2.72 8.29
CA HIS A 109 3.45 2.85 9.32
C HIS A 109 3.99 4.29 9.49
N GLY A 110 3.18 5.31 9.19
CA GLY A 110 3.59 6.71 9.29
C GLY A 110 4.44 7.21 8.11
N LEU A 111 4.54 6.43 7.04
CA LEU A 111 5.32 6.79 5.85
C LEU A 111 4.49 7.50 4.77
N SER A 112 3.19 7.69 5.01
CA SER A 112 2.29 8.32 4.04
C SER A 112 2.35 9.84 4.09
N ASP A 113 2.73 10.43 2.97
CA ASP A 113 2.59 11.87 2.74
C ASP A 113 1.11 12.30 2.70
N LEU A 114 0.84 13.54 3.10
CA LEU A 114 -0.52 14.10 3.08
C LEU A 114 -1.15 14.05 1.69
N SER A 115 -0.39 14.33 0.62
CA SER A 115 -0.87 14.25 -0.76
C SER A 115 -1.33 12.85 -1.15
N THR A 116 -0.62 11.83 -0.69
CA THR A 116 -0.94 10.42 -0.94
C THR A 116 -2.24 10.03 -0.25
N ILE A 117 -2.44 10.49 0.99
CA ILE A 117 -3.67 10.25 1.73
C ILE A 117 -4.85 10.97 1.06
N VAL A 118 -4.67 12.24 0.67
CA VAL A 118 -5.69 13.01 -0.05
C VAL A 118 -6.13 12.28 -1.32
N ALA A 119 -5.18 11.92 -2.20
CA ALA A 119 -5.48 11.22 -3.45
C ALA A 119 -6.22 9.90 -3.20
N SER A 120 -5.78 9.13 -2.19
CA SER A 120 -6.44 7.88 -1.82
C SER A 120 -7.90 8.10 -1.39
N PHE A 121 -8.18 9.18 -0.65
CA PHE A 121 -9.53 9.52 -0.23
C PHE A 121 -10.39 10.08 -1.36
N GLU A 122 -9.80 10.86 -2.28
CA GLU A 122 -10.48 11.33 -3.50
C GLU A 122 -10.94 10.15 -4.37
N ASP A 123 -10.05 9.18 -4.59
CA ASP A 123 -10.34 7.96 -5.35
C ASP A 123 -11.38 7.09 -4.65
N PHE A 124 -11.21 6.85 -3.34
CA PHE A 124 -12.11 5.97 -2.58
C PHE A 124 -13.53 6.51 -2.47
N PHE A 125 -13.67 7.84 -2.29
CA PHE A 125 -14.97 8.50 -2.13
C PHE A 125 -15.55 9.13 -3.41
N ASN A 126 -14.84 8.99 -4.54
CA ASN A 126 -15.17 9.62 -5.80
C ASN A 126 -15.50 11.12 -5.66
N VAL A 127 -14.60 11.86 -4.99
CA VAL A 127 -14.77 13.28 -4.67
C VAL A 127 -13.49 14.04 -4.96
N LYS A 128 -13.60 15.30 -5.41
CA LYS A 128 -12.44 16.18 -5.63
C LYS A 128 -12.27 17.20 -4.50
N LEU A 129 -11.06 17.33 -3.98
CA LEU A 129 -10.63 18.18 -2.87
C LEU A 129 -9.61 19.21 -3.36
N ASP A 130 -10.06 20.28 -4.03
CA ASP A 130 -9.16 21.26 -4.64
C ASP A 130 -8.43 22.18 -3.63
N VAL A 131 -8.92 22.32 -2.39
CA VAL A 131 -8.47 23.38 -1.46
C VAL A 131 -8.16 22.85 -0.05
N VAL A 132 -7.54 21.67 0.03
CA VAL A 132 -7.27 20.93 1.27
C VAL A 132 -6.53 21.78 2.32
N TYR A 133 -5.42 22.42 1.94
CA TYR A 133 -4.63 23.22 2.88
C TYR A 133 -5.40 24.42 3.42
N LYS A 134 -6.04 25.20 2.55
CA LYS A 134 -6.85 26.37 2.97
C LYS A 134 -7.99 25.93 3.89
N THR A 135 -8.68 24.85 3.54
CA THR A 135 -9.78 24.29 4.33
C THR A 135 -9.30 23.90 5.72
N TYR A 136 -8.10 23.33 5.85
CA TYR A 136 -7.50 23.03 7.14
C TYR A 136 -7.15 24.28 7.96
N VAL A 137 -6.61 25.32 7.32
CA VAL A 137 -6.38 26.62 7.98
C VAL A 137 -7.69 27.22 8.51
N GLU A 138 -8.77 27.15 7.72
CA GLU A 138 -10.09 27.59 8.15
C GLU A 138 -10.62 26.76 9.33
N ILE A 139 -10.42 25.43 9.33
CA ILE A 139 -10.75 24.55 10.45
C ILE A 139 -10.00 24.99 11.72
N LYS A 140 -8.70 25.28 11.62
CA LYS A 140 -7.88 25.76 12.75
C LYS A 140 -8.35 27.10 13.29
N ALA A 141 -8.88 27.97 12.44
CA ALA A 141 -9.33 29.32 12.79
C ALA A 141 -10.73 29.37 13.42
N ARG A 142 -11.47 28.25 13.48
CA ARG A 142 -12.81 28.20 14.07
C ARG A 142 -12.80 28.64 15.54
N LYS A 143 -13.78 29.47 15.90
CA LYS A 143 -14.11 29.78 17.30
C LYS A 143 -14.99 28.66 17.86
N GLY A 144 -14.63 28.11 19.02
CA GLY A 144 -15.27 26.94 19.63
C GLY A 144 -14.60 25.63 19.21
N SER A 145 -15.38 24.57 19.00
CA SER A 145 -14.84 23.28 18.55
C SER A 145 -14.21 23.39 17.16
N ARG A 146 -12.92 23.04 17.08
CA ARG A 146 -12.16 22.96 15.83
C ARG A 146 -12.47 21.66 15.11
N THR A 147 -12.60 20.56 15.86
CA THR A 147 -12.77 19.18 15.40
C THR A 147 -14.21 18.69 15.47
N LYS A 148 -15.16 19.51 14.97
CA LYS A 148 -16.61 19.25 15.07
C LYS A 148 -17.03 17.93 14.44
N PHE A 149 -16.39 17.52 13.34
CA PHE A 149 -16.76 16.29 12.65
C PHE A 149 -16.27 15.07 13.44
N LEU A 150 -15.03 15.10 13.94
CA LEU A 150 -14.49 14.00 14.75
C LEU A 150 -15.26 13.82 16.07
N GLU A 151 -15.60 14.91 16.75
CA GLU A 151 -16.45 14.87 17.95
C GLU A 151 -17.80 14.22 17.66
N LYS A 152 -18.42 14.55 16.51
CA LYS A 152 -19.67 13.91 16.07
C LYS A 152 -19.50 12.41 15.83
N LEU A 153 -18.38 11.97 15.25
CA LEU A 153 -18.11 10.54 15.02
C LEU A 153 -17.98 9.78 16.34
N ILE A 154 -17.24 10.33 17.30
CA ILE A 154 -17.08 9.73 18.65
C ILE A 154 -18.45 9.56 19.31
N LEU A 155 -19.24 10.64 19.37
CA LEU A 155 -20.58 10.60 19.99
C LEU A 155 -21.50 9.58 19.33
N LYS A 156 -21.43 9.39 18.01
CA LYS A 156 -22.25 8.41 17.30
C LYS A 156 -21.78 6.98 17.50
N LEU A 157 -20.48 6.74 17.54
CA LEU A 157 -19.93 5.43 17.84
C LEU A 157 -20.33 4.98 19.26
N GLU A 158 -20.12 5.84 20.25
CA GLU A 158 -20.47 5.55 21.64
C GLU A 158 -21.98 5.36 21.84
N TYR A 159 -22.80 6.14 21.13
CA TYR A 159 -24.25 5.97 21.17
C TYR A 159 -24.64 4.56 20.68
N ASN A 160 -24.11 4.11 19.55
CA ASN A 160 -24.41 2.79 19.01
C ASN A 160 -23.94 1.67 19.96
N MET A 161 -22.73 1.77 20.51
CA MET A 161 -22.21 0.79 21.48
C MET A 161 -23.14 0.65 22.70
N ARG A 162 -23.64 1.76 23.25
CA ARG A 162 -24.59 1.73 24.36
C ARG A 162 -25.94 1.10 24.01
N GLN A 163 -26.35 1.14 22.74
CA GLN A 163 -27.59 0.48 22.31
C GLN A 163 -27.39 -1.02 22.13
N ASP A 164 -26.21 -1.47 21.73
CA ASP A 164 -25.90 -2.89 21.54
C ASP A 164 -25.77 -3.65 22.88
N GLU A 165 -25.52 -2.95 23.98
CA GLU A 165 -25.44 -3.50 25.35
C GLU A 165 -26.80 -3.65 26.05
N THR A 166 -27.88 -3.13 25.45
CA THR A 166 -29.27 -3.20 25.97
C THR A 166 -30.13 -4.19 25.20
#